data_AF-A0A7X7TL95-F1
#
_entry.id   AF-A0A7X7TL95-F1
#
_cell.length_a   1.000
_cell.length_b   1.000
_cell.length_c   1.000
_cell.angle_alpha   90.00
_cell.angle_beta   90.00
_cell.angle_gamma   90.00
#
_symmetry.space_group_name_H-M   'P 1'
#
loop_
_entity.id
_entity.type
_entity.pdbx_description
1 polymer ?
#
loop_
_entity_poly.entity_id
_entity_poly.type
_entity_poly.pdbx_seq_one_letter_code
_entity_poly.pdbx_strand_id
1 'polypeptide(L)'
;MLQLSRGLSEILPFLAPSLRDILGRVSSTVVDGLEEVRLRLSRPLSVRWKQNEFFLDIKGELSLLISGAYIVSREEIQKTVQLISQGSIYAFEEEFR
;
A
#
# COMPACT_ATOMS: atom_id res chain seq x y z
N MET A 1 11.92 -20.23 -10.56
CA MET A 1 10.77 -19.87 -9.71
C MET A 1 11.21 -18.61 -8.98
N LEU A 2 10.85 -17.42 -9.48
CA LEU A 2 11.31 -16.15 -8.92
C LEU A 2 10.79 -16.04 -7.48
N GLN A 3 11.71 -16.05 -6.52
CA GLN A 3 11.42 -15.77 -5.12
C GLN A 3 10.86 -14.36 -5.07
N LEU A 4 9.54 -14.20 -4.91
CA LEU A 4 8.98 -12.95 -4.46
C LEU A 4 9.63 -12.65 -3.11
N SER A 5 10.35 -11.54 -3.00
CA SER A 5 10.88 -11.00 -1.76
C SER A 5 9.78 -11.05 -0.68
N ARG A 6 9.99 -11.88 0.36
CA ARG A 6 8.97 -12.29 1.36
C ARG A 6 8.14 -11.14 1.93
N GLY A 7 8.73 -9.95 2.10
CA GLY A 7 8.12 -8.83 2.81
C GLY A 7 6.80 -8.33 2.21
N LEU A 8 6.74 -8.02 0.90
CA LEU A 8 5.51 -7.48 0.32
C LEU A 8 4.37 -8.51 0.34
N SER A 9 4.65 -9.76 0.00
CA SER A 9 3.66 -10.84 0.03
C SER A 9 3.08 -11.08 1.42
N GLU A 10 3.86 -10.85 2.48
CA GLU A 10 3.41 -11.00 3.86
C GLU A 10 2.44 -9.89 4.30
N ILE A 11 2.55 -8.68 3.73
CA ILE A 11 1.64 -7.57 4.08
C ILE A 11 0.34 -7.55 3.26
N LEU A 12 0.34 -8.13 2.04
CA LEU A 12 -0.83 -8.13 1.14
C LEU A 12 -2.15 -8.58 1.81
N PRO A 13 -2.19 -9.62 2.66
CA PRO A 13 -3.42 -10.05 3.34
C PRO A 13 -4.03 -9.00 4.27
N PHE A 14 -3.23 -8.04 4.75
CA PHE A 14 -3.66 -7.00 5.68
C PHE A 14 -4.13 -5.71 4.97
N LEU A 15 -4.04 -5.64 3.65
CA LEU A 15 -4.46 -4.48 2.87
C LEU A 15 -5.89 -4.63 2.34
N ALA A 16 -6.56 -3.48 2.16
CA ALA A 16 -7.82 -3.41 1.43
C ALA A 16 -7.70 -4.09 0.04
N PRO A 17 -8.77 -4.74 -0.47
CA PRO A 17 -8.68 -5.55 -1.69
C PRO A 17 -8.11 -4.82 -2.91
N SER A 18 -8.52 -3.58 -3.16
CA SER A 18 -8.01 -2.75 -4.26
C SER A 18 -6.52 -2.44 -4.13
N LEU A 19 -6.05 -2.08 -2.93
CA LEU A 19 -4.63 -1.84 -2.66
C LEU A 19 -3.81 -3.11 -2.81
N ARG A 20 -4.34 -4.24 -2.32
CA ARG A 20 -3.72 -5.57 -2.51
C ARG A 20 -3.55 -5.90 -3.98
N ASP A 21 -4.59 -5.66 -4.78
CA ASP A 21 -4.58 -5.94 -6.20
C ASP A 21 -3.53 -5.09 -6.94
N ILE A 22 -3.41 -3.80 -6.59
CA ILE A 22 -2.39 -2.91 -7.17
C ILE A 22 -0.98 -3.36 -6.78
N LEU A 23 -0.74 -3.55 -5.48
CA LEU A 23 0.59 -3.93 -4.97
C LEU A 23 1.00 -5.35 -5.38
N GLY A 24 0.03 -6.25 -5.58
CA GLY A 24 0.26 -7.60 -6.09
C GLY A 24 0.66 -7.65 -7.56
N ARG A 25 0.48 -6.55 -8.33
CA ARG A 25 0.92 -6.43 -9.72
C ARG A 25 2.31 -5.80 -9.88
N VAL A 26 2.87 -5.26 -8.80
CA VAL A 26 4.20 -4.64 -8.82
C VAL A 26 5.26 -5.69 -9.19
N SER A 27 6.14 -5.34 -10.13
CA SER A 27 7.15 -6.26 -10.65
C SER A 27 8.18 -6.65 -9.58
N SER A 28 8.68 -7.89 -9.60
CA SER A 28 9.61 -8.40 -8.58
C SER A 28 10.87 -7.55 -8.42
N THR A 29 11.39 -6.99 -9.52
CA THR A 29 12.55 -6.09 -9.50
C THR A 29 12.31 -4.83 -8.66
N VAL A 30 11.07 -4.34 -8.62
CA VAL A 30 10.68 -3.23 -7.76
C VAL A 30 10.51 -3.68 -6.31
N VAL A 31 9.94 -4.86 -6.09
CA VAL A 31 9.70 -5.37 -4.73
C VAL A 31 11.01 -5.60 -3.97
N ASP A 32 12.08 -6.01 -4.65
CA ASP A 32 13.37 -6.38 -4.05
C ASP A 32 14.05 -5.26 -3.23
N GLY A 33 13.69 -4.00 -3.41
CA GLY A 33 14.11 -2.94 -2.48
C GLY A 33 13.04 -1.91 -2.20
N LEU A 34 11.79 -2.35 -2.29
CA LEU A 34 10.70 -1.67 -1.63
C LEU A 34 10.95 -1.64 -0.11
N GLU A 35 11.15 -0.45 0.43
CA GLU A 35 11.39 -0.23 1.87
C GLU A 35 10.11 0.16 2.60
N GLU A 36 9.23 0.92 1.93
CA GLU A 36 8.02 1.47 2.53
C GLU A 36 6.87 1.52 1.51
N VAL A 37 5.66 1.18 1.95
CA VAL A 37 4.40 1.46 1.26
C VAL A 37 3.62 2.48 2.08
N ARG A 38 3.27 3.62 1.46
CA ARG A 38 2.58 4.73 2.12
C ARG A 38 1.13 4.82 1.70
N LEU A 39 0.24 4.65 2.68
CA LEU A 39 -1.18 4.88 2.54
C LEU A 39 -1.54 6.20 3.23
N ARG A 40 -2.06 7.16 2.47
CA ARG A 40 -2.44 8.49 2.99
C ARG A 40 -3.81 8.86 2.43
N LEU A 41 -4.72 9.24 3.30
CA LEU A 41 -6.08 9.64 2.90
C LEU A 41 -6.05 10.74 1.82
N SER A 42 -6.75 10.49 0.70
CA SER A 42 -6.88 11.42 -0.42
C SER A 42 -5.54 11.87 -1.01
N ARG A 43 -4.53 11.00 -0.93
CA ARG A 43 -3.20 11.22 -1.51
C ARG A 43 -2.81 10.04 -2.40
N PRO A 44 -1.86 10.23 -3.32
CA PRO A 44 -1.31 9.15 -4.12
C PRO A 44 -0.77 8.00 -3.25
N LEU A 45 -1.06 6.77 -3.68
CA LEU A 45 -0.38 5.58 -3.22
C LEU A 45 1.09 5.69 -3.62
N SER A 46 1.98 5.73 -2.63
CA SER A 46 3.40 5.86 -2.88
C SER A 46 4.23 4.77 -2.22
N VAL A 47 5.38 4.51 -2.82
CA VAL A 47 6.37 3.56 -2.36
C VAL A 47 7.73 4.24 -2.29
N ARG A 48 8.61 3.74 -1.42
CA ARG A 48 9.97 4.28 -1.28
C ARG A 48 11.05 3.23 -1.40
N TRP A 49 12.15 3.70 -1.98
CA TRP A 49 13.43 3.00 -2.03
C TRP A 49 14.54 4.04 -1.76
N LYS A 50 15.33 3.84 -0.70
CA LYS A 50 16.32 4.80 -0.21
C LYS A 50 15.67 6.17 0.02
N GLN A 51 16.10 7.17 -0.75
CA GLN A 51 15.63 8.55 -0.64
C GLN A 51 14.60 8.92 -1.73
N ASN A 52 14.25 7.98 -2.62
CA ASN A 52 13.33 8.24 -3.71
C ASN A 52 11.91 7.79 -3.34
N GLU A 53 10.93 8.61 -3.72
CA GLU A 53 9.50 8.30 -3.65
C GLU A 53 8.98 8.10 -5.07
N PHE A 54 8.17 7.06 -5.24
CA PHE A 54 7.49 6.75 -6.49
C PHE A 54 6.00 6.56 -6.21
N PHE A 55 5.18 6.80 -7.21
CA PHE A 55 3.74 6.64 -7.15
C PHE A 55 3.30 5.45 -7.98
N LEU A 56 2.27 4.76 -7.51
CA LEU A 56 1.68 3.63 -8.20
C LEU A 56 0.41 4.06 -8.91
N ASP A 57 0.20 3.59 -10.14
CA ASP A 57 -1.09 3.67 -10.81
C ASP A 57 -1.98 2.46 -10.48
N ILE A 58 -3.17 2.38 -11.09
CA ILE A 58 -4.12 1.27 -10.88
C ILE A 58 -3.61 -0.09 -11.42
N LYS A 59 -2.62 -0.07 -12.32
CA LYS A 59 -2.02 -1.28 -12.89
C LYS A 59 -0.84 -1.78 -12.06
N GLY A 60 -0.38 -1.00 -11.06
CA GLY A 60 0.80 -1.31 -10.27
C GLY A 60 2.10 -0.84 -10.94
N GLU A 61 2.01 0.05 -11.93
CA GLU A 61 3.17 0.65 -12.58
C GLU A 61 3.69 1.85 -11.77
N LEU A 62 5.01 1.99 -11.70
CA LEU A 62 5.66 3.10 -11.00
C LEU A 62 5.80 4.32 -11.88
N SER A 63 5.60 5.49 -11.28
CA SER A 63 5.86 6.79 -11.88
C SER A 63 6.46 7.76 -10.86
N LEU A 64 7.28 8.69 -11.34
CA LEU A 64 7.70 9.86 -10.54
C LEU A 64 6.62 10.96 -10.55
N LEU A 65 5.66 10.87 -11.46
CA LEU A 65 4.58 11.84 -11.60
C LEU A 65 3.38 11.42 -10.76
N ILE A 66 2.83 12.40 -10.05
CA ILE A 66 1.56 12.25 -9.33
C ILE A 66 0.39 12.12 -10.32
N SER A 67 0.52 12.68 -11.53
CA SER A 67 -0.50 12.59 -12.56
C SER A 67 -0.70 11.13 -12.99
N GLY A 68 -1.92 10.62 -12.79
CA GLY A 68 -2.27 9.22 -13.08
C GLY A 68 -2.01 8.25 -11.92
N ALA A 69 -1.46 8.73 -10.80
CA ALA A 69 -1.31 7.91 -9.61
C ALA A 69 -2.66 7.51 -9.01
N TYR A 70 -2.71 6.32 -8.45
CA TYR A 70 -3.85 5.83 -7.70
C TYR A 70 -4.02 6.63 -6.41
N ILE A 71 -5.21 7.19 -6.20
CA ILE A 71 -5.53 7.98 -5.01
C ILE A 71 -6.16 7.09 -3.96
N VAL A 72 -5.57 7.03 -2.77
CA VAL A 72 -6.06 6.20 -1.68
C VAL A 72 -7.31 6.84 -1.06
N SER A 73 -8.38 6.07 -1.00
CA SER A 73 -9.68 6.46 -0.44
C SER A 73 -9.77 6.29 1.07
N ARG A 74 -10.80 6.88 1.69
CA ARG A 74 -11.07 6.72 3.13
C ARG A 74 -11.44 5.28 3.46
N GLU A 75 -12.24 4.67 2.61
CA GLU A 75 -12.75 3.31 2.76
C GLU A 75 -11.58 2.30 2.78
N GLU A 76 -10.58 2.51 1.94
CA GLU A 76 -9.37 1.66 1.90
C GLU A 76 -8.49 1.83 3.14
N ILE A 77 -8.31 3.06 3.63
CA ILE A 77 -7.59 3.31 4.89
C ILE A 77 -8.31 2.61 6.03
N GLN A 78 -9.62 2.83 6.18
CA GLN A 78 -10.42 2.20 7.21
C GLN A 78 -10.34 0.69 7.10
N LYS A 79 -10.55 0.13 5.91
CA LYS A 79 -10.52 -1.32 5.68
C LYS A 79 -9.17 -1.93 6.05
N THR A 80 -8.08 -1.29 5.63
CA THR A 80 -6.71 -1.71 5.93
C THR A 80 -6.44 -1.69 7.44
N VAL A 81 -6.86 -0.64 8.15
CA VAL A 81 -6.74 -0.57 9.62
C VAL A 81 -7.53 -1.69 10.30
N GLN A 82 -8.73 -2.04 9.82
CA GLN A 82 -9.49 -3.16 10.43
C GLN A 82 -8.79 -4.50 10.21
N LEU A 83 -8.23 -4.71 9.02
CA LEU A 83 -7.54 -5.95 8.66
C LEU A 83 -6.25 -6.12 9.46
N ILE A 84 -5.46 -5.06 9.62
CA ILE A 84 -4.24 -5.06 10.46
C ILE A 84 -4.58 -5.31 11.92
N SER A 85 -5.64 -4.69 12.43
CA SER A 85 -6.06 -4.81 13.84
C SER A 85 -6.87 -6.09 14.15
N GLN A 86 -7.04 -7.01 13.19
CA GLN A 86 -7.87 -8.22 13.31
C GLN A 86 -9.29 -7.95 13.81
N GLY A 87 -9.86 -6.78 13.49
CA GLY A 87 -11.21 -6.39 13.92
C GLY A 87 -11.31 -5.73 15.31
N SER A 88 -10.19 -5.39 15.95
CA SER A 88 -10.16 -4.73 17.28
C SER A 88 -10.48 -3.23 17.26
N ILE A 89 -11.11 -2.72 16.20
CA ILE A 89 -11.26 -1.29 15.91
C ILE A 89 -12.03 -0.48 16.97
N TYR A 90 -12.78 -1.13 17.85
CA TYR A 90 -13.42 -0.45 18.97
C TYR A 90 -12.42 0.13 19.99
N ALA A 91 -11.13 -0.22 19.94
CA ALA A 91 -10.08 0.45 20.72
C ALA A 91 -9.46 1.68 20.00
N PHE A 92 -9.81 1.94 18.73
CA PHE A 92 -9.16 2.96 17.90
C PHE A 92 -9.95 4.28 17.79
N GLU A 93 -11.26 4.29 18.09
CA GLU A 93 -12.05 5.54 18.09
C GLU A 93 -11.76 6.44 19.30
N GLU A 94 -11.23 5.92 20.40
CA GLU A 94 -10.91 6.72 21.60
C GLU A 94 -9.61 7.54 21.47
N GLU A 95 -8.70 7.18 20.56
CA GLU A 95 -7.36 7.79 20.50
C GLU A 95 -7.24 8.99 19.52
N PHE A 96 -8.24 9.20 18.65
CA PHE A 96 -8.29 10.30 17.67
C PHE A 96 -9.40 11.34 17.94
N ARG A 97 -9.91 11.42 19.18
CA ARG A 97 -10.70 12.57 19.66
C ARG A 97 -9.83 13.74 20.06
#